data_AF-A0A841DCG0-F1
#
_entry.id   AF-A0A841DCG0-F1
#
_cell.length_a   1.000
_cell.length_b   1.000
_cell.length_c   1.000
_cell.angle_alpha   90.00
_cell.angle_beta   90.00
_cell.angle_gamma   90.00
#
_symmetry.space_group_name_H-M   'P 1'
#
loop_
_entity.id
_entity.type
_entity.pdbx_description
1 polymer ?
#
loop_
_entity_poly.entity_id
_entity_poly.type
_entity_poly.pdbx_seq_one_letter_code
_entity_poly.pdbx_strand_id
1 'polypeptide(L)' 'MADPGGQTLTVLAEQAASGALRVPITATYPLEQAHQAFTAFGEGALGKIAVTCS' A
#
# COMPACT_ATOMS: atom_id res chain seq x y z
N MET A 1 7.24 -6.88 -13.70
CA MET A 1 6.26 -6.83 -12.59
C MET A 1 6.59 -7.99 -11.67
N ALA A 2 6.69 -7.79 -10.35
CA ALA A 2 6.98 -8.90 -9.44
C ALA A 2 5.72 -9.76 -9.26
N ASP A 3 5.83 -11.07 -9.47
CA ASP A 3 4.75 -12.05 -9.26
C ASP A 3 5.17 -13.02 -8.14
N PRO A 4 4.99 -12.64 -6.86
CA PRO A 4 5.31 -13.51 -5.75
C PRO A 4 4.26 -14.62 -5.60
N GLY A 5 4.73 -15.88 -5.53
CA GLY A 5 3.86 -17.03 -5.24
C GLY A 5 3.28 -16.99 -3.81
N GLY A 6 2.29 -17.84 -3.55
CA GLY A 6 1.53 -17.84 -2.29
C GLY A 6 2.38 -17.97 -1.02
N GLN A 7 3.43 -18.78 -1.05
CA GLN A 7 4.35 -18.94 0.11
C GLN A 7 5.07 -17.63 0.45
N THR A 8 5.55 -16.91 -0.57
CA THR A 8 6.20 -15.61 -0.38
C THR A 8 5.22 -14.59 0.20
N LEU A 9 3.97 -14.58 -0.27
CA LEU A 9 2.93 -13.71 0.27
C LEU A 9 2.63 -14.02 1.74
N THR A 10 2.56 -15.29 2.13
CA THR A 10 2.38 -15.69 3.54
C THR A 10 3.50 -15.16 4.42
N VAL A 11 4.76 -15.35 4.02
CA VAL A 11 5.92 -14.86 4.78
C VAL A 11 5.87 -13.33 4.94
N LEU A 12 5.56 -12.61 3.86
CA LEU A 12 5.44 -11.15 3.92
C LEU A 12 4.29 -10.70 4.84
N ALA A 13 3.17 -11.42 4.84
CA ALA A 13 2.05 -11.14 5.73
C ALA A 13 2.41 -11.36 7.21
N GLU A 14 3.11 -12.44 7.54
CA GLU A 14 3.59 -12.71 8.90
C GLU A 14 4.60 -11.64 9.39
N GLN A 15 5.49 -11.20 8.49
CA GLN A 15 6.42 -10.12 8.79
C GLN A 15 5.70 -8.78 8.98
N ALA A 16 4.65 -8.50 8.22
CA ALA A 16 3.83 -7.31 8.40
C ALA A 16 3.05 -7.35 9.72
N ALA A 17 2.46 -8.49 10.07
CA ALA A 17 1.69 -8.69 11.31
C ALA A 17 2.58 -8.61 12.57
N SER A 18 3.80 -9.15 12.52
CA SER A 18 4.79 -9.01 13.59
C SER A 18 5.40 -7.61 13.69
N GLY A 19 5.17 -6.75 12.69
CA GLY A 19 5.76 -5.42 12.60
C GLY A 19 7.23 -5.40 12.20
N ALA A 20 7.81 -6.55 11.83
CA ALA A 20 9.16 -6.68 11.28
C ALA A 20 9.26 -6.05 9.88
N LEU A 21 8.17 -6.12 9.11
CA LEU A 21 7.99 -5.38 7.86
C LEU A 21 7.00 -4.24 8.09
N ARG A 22 7.45 -3.00 7.92
CA ARG A 22 6.58 -1.82 7.96
C ARG A 22 6.57 -1.11 6.63
N VAL A 23 5.36 -0.86 6.14
CA VAL A 23 5.13 -0.08 4.93
C VAL A 23 4.47 1.23 5.35
N PRO A 24 5.20 2.36 5.32
CA PRO A 24 4.64 3.64 5.70
C PRO A 24 3.56 4.07 4.70
N ILE A 25 2.35 4.27 5.21
CA ILE A 25 1.25 4.88 4.47
C ILE A 25 1.31 6.39 4.72
N THR A 26 1.56 7.16 3.66
CA THR A 26 1.72 8.61 3.74
C THR A 26 0.38 9.34 3.64
N ALA A 27 -0.61 8.75 2.99
CA ALA A 27 -1.95 9.28 2.84
C ALA A 27 -2.98 8.17 2.63
N THR A 28 -4.21 8.40 3.09
CA THR A 28 -5.35 7.51 2.91
C THR A 28 -6.49 8.30 2.30
N TYR A 29 -7.04 7.81 1.19
CA TYR A 29 -8.16 8.44 0.47
C TYR A 29 -9.34 7.46 0.39
N PRO A 30 -10.60 7.93 0.52
CA PRO A 30 -11.74 7.10 0.17
C PRO A 30 -11.79 6.82 -1.33
N LEU A 31 -12.48 5.75 -1.75
CA LEU A 31 -12.59 5.34 -3.15
C LEU A 31 -13.12 6.46 -4.06
N GLU A 32 -14.02 7.31 -3.55
CA GLU A 32 -14.56 8.47 -4.27
C GLU A 32 -13.47 9.47 -4.68
N GLN A 33 -12.37 9.50 -3.93
CA GLN A 33 -11.21 10.37 -4.15
C GLN A 33 -10.05 9.62 -4.83
N ALA A 34 -10.29 8.45 -5.45
CA ALA A 34 -9.23 7.68 -6.10
C ALA A 34 -8.43 8.52 -7.12
N HIS A 35 -9.10 9.40 -7.88
CA HIS A 35 -8.42 10.29 -8.83
C HIS A 35 -7.42 11.25 -8.14
N GLN A 36 -7.77 11.75 -6.95
CA GLN A 36 -6.88 12.59 -6.14
C GLN A 36 -5.71 11.77 -5.59
N ALA A 37 -5.96 10.53 -5.16
CA ALA A 37 -4.92 9.61 -4.71
C ALA A 37 -3.88 9.33 -5.81
N PHE A 38 -4.32 9.10 -7.06
CA PHE A 38 -3.42 8.90 -8.20
C PHE A 38 -2.65 10.17 -8.57
N THR A 39 -3.28 11.34 -8.48
CA THR A 39 -2.60 12.61 -8.70
C THR A 39 -1.50 12.84 -7.67
N ALA A 40 -1.81 12.67 -6.38
CA ALA A 40 -0.84 12.78 -5.29
C ALA A 40 0.31 11.76 -5.41
N PHE A 41 0.02 10.56 -5.92
CA PHE A 41 1.07 9.57 -6.23
C PHE A 41 1.99 10.06 -7.36
N GLY A 42 1.42 10.59 -8.45
CA GLY A 42 2.16 11.11 -9.60
C GLY A 42 3.02 12.33 -9.30
N GLU A 43 2.62 13.15 -8.33
CA GLU A 43 3.38 14.33 -7.87
C GLU A 43 4.61 13.96 -7.02
N GLY A 44 4.81 12.68 -6.69
CA GLY A 44 6.02 12.19 -6.02
C GLY A 44 5.85 11.85 -4.55
N ALA A 45 4.73 11.20 -4.18
CA ALA A 45 4.56 10.69 -2.82
C ALA A 45 5.75 9.79 -2.42
N LEU A 46 6.44 10.13 -1.32
CA LEU A 46 7.63 9.46 -0.80
C LEU A 46 7.38 8.05 -0.22
N GLY A 47 6.18 7.50 -0.41
CA GLY A 47 5.75 6.25 0.23
C GLY A 47 4.55 5.62 -0.45
N LYS A 48 3.75 4.87 0.31
CA LYS A 48 2.52 4.25 -0.19
C LYS A 48 1.31 5.12 0.14
N ILE A 49 0.37 5.13 -0.79
CA ILE A 49 -0.96 5.71 -0.58
C ILE A 49 -1.96 4.56 -0.47
N ALA A 50 -2.90 4.68 0.47
CA ALA A 50 -3.99 3.73 0.62
C ALA A 50 -5.28 4.33 0.04
N VAL A 51 -6.05 3.51 -0.70
CA VAL A 51 -7.41 3.84 -1.12
C VAL A 51 -8.36 2.88 -0.41
N THR A 52 -9.34 3.41 0.32
CA THR A 52 -10.27 2.61 1.14
C THR A 52 -11.66 2.55 0.52
N CYS A 53 -12.25 1.35 0.54
CA CYS A 53 -13.61 1.08 0.05
C CYS A 53 -14.55 0.76 1.23
N SER A 54 -14.58 1.64 2.23
CA SER A 54 -15.47 1.54 3.40
C SER A 54 -16.66 2.45 3.26
#